data_AF-A0AAE9VNR5-F1
#
_entry.id   AF-A0AAE9VNR5-F1
#
_cell.length_a   1.000
_cell.length_b   1.000
_cell.length_c   1.000
_cell.angle_alpha   90.00
_cell.angle_beta   90.00
_cell.angle_gamma   90.00
#
_symmetry.space_group_name_H-M   'P 1'
#
loop_
_entity.id
_entity.type
_entity.pdbx_description
1 polymer ?
#
loop_
_entity_poly.entity_id
_entity_poly.type
_entity_poly.pdbx_seq_one_letter_code
_entity_poly.pdbx_strand_id
1 'polypeptide(L)' 'MLFILLGLASSISGYYCLRHMSLLDMEQAAMLPFADDRPAARRVEEETGRPCLPEHLAQQSALKA' A
#
# COMPACT_ATOMS: atom_id res chain seq x y z
N MET A 1 -20.09 -2.28 -27.85
CA MET A 1 -20.18 -1.00 -27.13
C MET A 1 -20.00 -1.15 -25.62
N LEU A 2 -20.77 -2.01 -24.94
CA LEU A 2 -20.69 -2.20 -23.48
C LEU A 2 -19.28 -2.53 -22.97
N PHE A 3 -18.58 -3.48 -23.59
CA PHE A 3 -17.20 -3.83 -23.21
C PHE A 3 -16.21 -2.66 -23.38
N ILE A 4 -16.43 -1.79 -24.37
CA ILE A 4 -15.59 -0.60 -24.60
C ILE A 4 -15.85 0.43 -23.50
N LEU A 5 -17.11 0.67 -23.15
CA LEU A 5 -17.50 1.57 -22.06
C LEU A 5 -16.98 1.07 -20.71
N LEU A 6 -17.07 -0.24 -20.45
CA LEU A 6 -16.56 -0.86 -19.22
C LEU A 6 -15.03 -0.75 -19.14
N GLY A 7 -14.32 -0.99 -20.24
CA GLY A 7 -12.86 -0.83 -20.30
C GLY A 7 -12.42 0.61 -20.04
N LEU A 8 -13.09 1.58 -20.65
CA LEU A 8 -12.82 3.01 -20.41
C LEU A 8 -13.12 3.41 -18.96
N ALA A 9 -14.25 3.00 -18.41
CA ALA A 9 -14.62 3.29 -17.03
C ALA A 9 -13.61 2.70 -16.03
N SER A 10 -13.19 1.45 -16.22
CA SER A 10 -12.18 0.81 -15.39
C SER A 10 -10.82 1.51 -15.48
N SER A 11 -10.41 1.92 -16.67
CA SER A 11 -9.14 2.62 -16.89
C SER A 11 -9.12 4.00 -16.22
N ILE A 12 -10.21 4.76 -16.36
CA ILE A 12 -10.37 6.08 -15.73
C ILE A 12 -10.40 5.93 -14.21
N SER A 13 -11.18 4.97 -13.70
CA SER A 13 -11.25 4.71 -12.26
C SER A 13 -9.88 4.32 -11.69
N GLY A 14 -9.15 3.41 -12.36
CA GLY A 14 -7.81 3.02 -11.93
C GLY A 14 -6.84 4.20 -11.92
N TYR A 15 -6.90 5.06 -12.95
CA TYR A 15 -6.10 6.28 -12.99
C TYR A 15 -6.41 7.24 -11.84
N TYR A 16 -7.69 7.48 -11.55
CA TYR A 16 -8.10 8.33 -10.44
C TYR A 16 -7.67 7.77 -9.08
N CYS A 17 -7.84 6.46 -8.87
CA CYS A 17 -7.40 5.78 -7.66
C CYS A 17 -5.89 5.92 -7.47
N LEU A 18 -5.09 5.62 -8.48
CA LEU A 18 -3.63 5.74 -8.41
C LEU A 18 -3.18 7.19 -8.18
N ARG A 19 -3.88 8.17 -8.79
CA ARG A 19 -3.55 9.59 -8.64
C ARG A 19 -3.88 10.15 -7.27
N HIS A 20 -4.89 9.61 -6.59
CA HIS A 20 -5.29 10.04 -5.23
C HIS A 20 -4.71 9.17 -4.11
N MET A 21 -4.07 8.04 -4.44
CA MET A 21 -3.43 7.19 -3.46
C MET A 21 -2.27 7.96 -2.81
N SER A 22 -2.21 7.93 -1.47
CA SER A 22 -1.12 8.61 -0.78
C SER A 22 0.18 7.84 -1.01
N LEU A 23 1.30 8.56 -1.09
CA LEU A 23 2.63 7.95 -1.18
C LEU A 23 2.88 6.93 -0.06
N LEU A 24 2.30 7.20 1.11
CA LEU A 24 2.44 6.37 2.29
C LEU A 24 1.65 5.05 2.18
N ASP A 25 0.45 5.09 1.62
CA ASP A 25 -0.32 3.87 1.31
C ASP A 25 0.41 3.01 0.28
N MET A 26 1.07 3.66 -0.68
CA MET A 26 1.84 2.96 -1.71
C MET A 26 3.09 2.29 -1.12
N GLU A 27 3.81 2.99 -0.24
CA GLU A 27 4.93 2.42 0.50
C GLU A 27 4.49 1.27 1.41
N GLN A 28 3.37 1.40 2.14
CA GLN A 28 2.83 0.31 2.94
C GLN A 28 2.43 -0.91 2.09
N ALA A 29 1.81 -0.69 0.92
CA ALA A 29 1.49 -1.77 0.00
C ALA A 29 2.75 -2.48 -0.53
N ALA A 30 3.86 -1.75 -0.71
CA ALA A 30 5.15 -2.34 -1.09
C ALA A 30 5.77 -3.19 0.03
N MET A 31 5.37 -2.99 1.29
CA MET A 31 5.84 -3.77 2.44
C MET A 31 5.07 -5.08 2.65
N LEU A 32 3.88 -5.22 2.04
CA LEU A 32 3.02 -6.39 2.18
C LEU A 32 3.70 -7.74 1.88
N PRO A 33 4.56 -7.88 0.83
CA PRO A 33 5.24 -9.14 0.53
C PRO A 33 6.19 -9.63 1.63
N PHE A 34 6.62 -8.74 2.53
CA PHE A 34 7.54 -9.06 3.63
C PHE A 34 6.80 -9.29 4.95
N ALA A 35 5.52 -8.90 5.05
CA ALA A 35 4.74 -8.95 6.29
C ALA A 35 4.54 -10.37 6.85
N ASP A 36 4.53 -11.39 5.98
CA ASP A 36 4.37 -12.79 6.37
C ASP A 36 5.63 -13.40 7.01
N ASP A 37 6.81 -12.84 6.73
CA ASP A 37 8.09 -13.32 7.25
C ASP A 37 8.72 -12.30 8.22
N ARG A 38 8.52 -12.49 9.52
CA ARG A 38 8.98 -11.57 10.57
C ARG A 38 10.46 -11.16 10.48
N PRO A 39 11.44 -12.07 10.29
CA PRO A 39 12.84 -11.68 10.12
C PRO A 39 13.07 -10.84 8.84
N ALA A 40 12.37 -11.12 7.74
CA ALA A 40 12.45 -10.30 6.53
C ALA A 40 11.80 -8.92 6.75
N ALA A 41 10.62 -8.85 7.35
CA ALA A 41 9.95 -7.60 7.72
C ALA A 41 10.84 -6.72 8.59
N ARG A 42 11.51 -7.31 9.61
CA ARG A 42 12.41 -6.57 10.50
C ARG A 42 13.60 -5.99 9.74
N ARG A 43 14.24 -6.78 8.88
CA ARG A 43 15.34 -6.29 8.04
C ARG A 43 14.91 -5.15 7.13
N VAL A 44 13.77 -5.31 6.46
CA VAL A 44 13.24 -4.27 5.56
C VAL A 44 12.88 -3.01 6.34
N GLU A 45 12.32 -3.14 7.53
CA GLU A 45 12.03 -2.02 8.42
C GLU A 45 13.30 -1.32 8.92
N GLU A 46 14.36 -2.06 9.27
CA GLU A 46 15.67 -1.49 9.64
C GLU A 46 16.35 -0.78 8.45
N GLU A 47 16.26 -1.35 7.25
CA GLU A 47 16.89 -0.81 6.04
C GLU A 47 16.12 0.41 5.47
N THR A 48 14.78 0.41 5.56
CA THR A 48 13.93 1.45 4.98
C THR A 48 13.41 2.46 6.00
N GLY A 49 13.49 2.15 7.30
CA GLY A 49 12.90 2.95 8.38
C GLY A 49 11.37 3.00 8.35
N ARG A 50 10.73 2.16 7.54
CA ARG A 50 9.26 2.10 7.40
C ARG A 50 8.71 0.91 8.17
N PRO A 51 7.61 1.08 8.92
CA PRO A 51 7.02 -0.02 9.65
C PRO A 51 6.50 -1.08 8.69
N CYS A 52 7.03 -2.28 8.85
CA CYS A 52 6.70 -3.44 8.06
C CYS A 52 5.88 -4.44 8.89
N LEU A 53 6.13 -4.48 10.21
CA LEU A 53 5.37 -5.34 11.11
C LEU A 53 3.95 -4.81 11.37
N PRO A 54 2.93 -5.70 11.43
CA PRO A 54 1.53 -5.32 11.63
C PRO A 54 1.30 -4.57 12.96
N GLU A 55 2.09 -4.87 14.00
CA GLU A 55 2.02 -4.19 15.30
C GLU A 55 2.43 -2.71 15.19
N HIS A 56 3.50 -2.42 14.46
CA HIS A 56 3.98 -1.05 14.23
C HIS A 56 3.11 -0.28 13.24
N LEU A 57 2.50 -1.01 12.29
CA LEU A 57 1.58 -0.47 11.29
C LEU A 57 0.26 0.01 11.93
N ALA A 58 -0.30 -0.80 12.85
CA ALA A 58 -1.46 -0.41 13.65
C ALA A 58 -1.18 0.84 14.50
N GLN A 59 0.00 0.93 15.11
CA GLN A 59 0.44 2.10 15.87
C GLN A 59 0.54 3.36 15.01
N GLN A 60 1.06 3.25 13.78
CA GLN A 60 1.14 4.37 12.84
C GLN A 60 -0.24 4.86 12.38
N SER A 61 -1.18 3.93 12.16
CA SER A 61 -2.56 4.30 11.81
C SER A 61 -3.29 5.00 12.95
N ALA A 62 -3.08 4.55 14.20
CA ALA A 62 -3.68 5.14 15.39
C ALA A 62 -3.12 6.54 15.72
N LEU A 63 -1.86 6.81 15.36
CA LEU A 63 -1.26 8.14 15.52
C LEU A 63 -1.76 9.15 14.48
N LYS A 64 -2.26 8.67 13.34
CA LYS A 64 -2.71 9.49 12.20
C LYS A 64 -4.23 9.70 12.14
N ALA A 65 -5.00 8.96 12.93
CA ALA A 65 -6.46 9.08 13.06
C ALA A 65 -6.83 10.14 14.10
#